data_AF-A0A6P0NEF6-F1
#
_entry.id   AF-A0A6P0NEF6-F1
#
_cell.length_a   1.000
_cell.length_b   1.000
_cell.length_c   1.000
_cell.angle_alpha   90.00
_cell.angle_beta   90.00
_cell.angle_gamma   90.00
#
_symmetry.space_group_name_H-M   'P 1'
#
loop_
_entity.id
_entity.type
_entity.pdbx_description
1 polymer ?
#
loop_
_entity_poly.entity_id
_entity_poly.type
_entity_poly.pdbx_seq_one_letter_code
_entity_poly.pdbx_strand_id
1 'polypeptide(L)'
;IDACILIAFSISVFLWINNYFPDLKPTNIGTDPDLGDYFATNATLPPDSRPVLLSGKLLGRSGLRNWLGQDLILQTSTGLVRLNYCSYLGPLGNILPQPTRVSNLVNQNVIVTGWFRRGVNPWIDIETISIEDDKVIRSYYPIWITILATVAALSGAYLISQVGA
;
A
#
# COMPACT_ATOMS: atom_id res chain seq x y z
N ILE A 1 2.15 24.10 22.71
CA ILE A 1 2.15 24.14 21.23
C ILE A 1 2.30 22.73 20.68
N ASP A 2 3.30 21.97 21.13
CA ASP A 2 3.58 20.59 20.66
C ASP A 2 2.38 19.64 20.78
N ALA A 3 1.63 19.69 21.89
CA ALA A 3 0.43 18.86 22.05
C ALA A 3 -0.66 19.20 21.02
N CYS A 4 -0.85 20.48 20.69
CA CYS A 4 -1.80 20.90 19.67
C CYS A 4 -1.37 20.44 18.27
N ILE A 5 -0.07 20.45 17.98
CA ILE A 5 0.47 19.94 16.71
C ILE A 5 0.20 18.44 16.56
N LEU A 6 0.43 17.64 17.62
CA LEU A 6 0.18 16.20 17.60
C LEU A 6 -1.31 15.85 17.37
N ILE A 7 -2.21 16.59 18.02
CA ILE A 7 -3.65 16.40 17.85
C ILE A 7 -4.10 16.82 16.44
N ALA A 8 -3.63 17.98 15.95
CA ALA A 8 -3.95 18.43 14.59
C ALA A 8 -3.43 17.45 13.53
N PHE A 9 -2.23 16.90 13.72
CA PHE A 9 -1.68 15.85 12.86
C PHE A 9 -2.56 14.60 12.87
N SER A 10 -2.94 14.10 14.05
CA SER A 10 -3.80 12.91 14.18
C SER A 10 -5.14 13.09 13.47
N ILE A 11 -5.83 14.21 13.69
CA ILE A 11 -7.11 14.53 13.03
C ILE A 11 -6.93 14.57 11.51
N SER A 12 -5.87 15.22 11.02
CA SER A 12 -5.60 15.32 9.58
C SER A 12 -5.40 13.95 8.95
N VAL A 13 -4.68 13.05 9.61
CA VAL A 13 -4.48 11.67 9.16
C VAL A 13 -5.80 10.91 9.10
N PHE A 14 -6.64 11.01 10.13
CA PHE A 14 -7.96 10.35 10.14
C PHE A 14 -8.89 10.85 9.02
N LEU A 15 -8.85 12.15 8.71
CA LEU A 15 -9.65 12.71 7.62
C LEU A 15 -9.17 12.22 6.24
N TRP A 16 -7.87 12.00 6.08
CA TRP A 16 -7.28 11.64 4.79
C TRP A 16 -7.23 10.15 4.51
N ILE A 17 -7.12 9.31 5.55
CA ILE A 17 -6.81 7.88 5.38
C ILE A 17 -7.86 7.15 4.53
N ASN A 18 -9.15 7.43 4.73
CA ASN A 18 -10.24 6.78 3.99
C ASN A 18 -10.29 7.21 2.53
N ASN A 19 -9.93 8.47 2.24
CA ASN A 19 -9.86 8.96 0.86
C ASN A 19 -8.62 8.42 0.15
N TYR A 20 -7.51 8.30 0.87
CA TYR A 20 -6.26 7.79 0.33
C TYR A 20 -6.30 6.28 0.11
N PHE A 21 -6.92 5.50 1.01
CA PHE A 21 -7.08 4.05 0.90
C PHE A 21 -8.57 3.67 0.88
N PRO A 22 -9.27 3.89 -0.24
CA PRO A 22 -10.68 3.55 -0.35
C PRO A 22 -10.86 2.02 -0.31
N ASP A 23 -11.97 1.56 0.29
CA ASP A 23 -12.27 0.13 0.41
C ASP A 23 -12.23 -0.59 -0.94
N LEU A 24 -11.46 -1.68 -0.98
CA LEU A 24 -11.40 -2.59 -2.13
C LEU A 24 -12.65 -3.48 -2.13
N LYS A 25 -13.75 -3.00 -2.71
CA LYS A 25 -14.98 -3.77 -2.89
C LYS A 25 -14.93 -4.49 -4.24
N PRO A 26 -15.29 -5.80 -4.32
CA PRO A 26 -15.30 -6.55 -5.58
C PRO A 26 -16.05 -5.86 -6.72
N THR A 27 -17.10 -5.08 -6.39
CA THR A 27 -17.91 -4.32 -7.34
C THR A 27 -17.19 -3.16 -8.03
N ASN A 28 -16.15 -2.60 -7.41
CA ASN A 28 -15.44 -1.40 -7.90
C ASN A 28 -14.04 -1.69 -8.45
N ILE A 29 -13.58 -2.94 -8.38
CA ILE A 29 -12.22 -3.30 -8.81
C ILE A 29 -12.20 -3.45 -10.34
N GLY A 30 -11.31 -2.71 -11.00
CA GLY A 30 -11.02 -2.95 -12.42
C GLY A 30 -10.25 -4.26 -12.59
N THR A 31 -10.87 -5.25 -13.22
CA THR A 31 -10.26 -6.56 -13.52
C THR A 31 -9.48 -6.48 -14.82
N ASP A 32 -8.17 -6.76 -14.75
CA ASP A 32 -7.22 -6.74 -15.87
C ASP A 32 -7.36 -5.52 -16.81
N PRO A 33 -7.34 -4.28 -16.28
CA PRO A 33 -7.42 -3.10 -17.12
C PRO A 33 -6.24 -3.00 -18.09
N ASP A 34 -6.48 -2.41 -19.27
CA ASP A 34 -5.40 -2.05 -20.16
C ASP A 34 -4.53 -0.98 -19.51
N LEU A 35 -3.27 -1.35 -19.22
CA LEU A 35 -2.29 -0.46 -18.63
C LEU A 35 -2.01 0.74 -19.55
N GLY A 36 -2.07 0.55 -20.88
CA GLY A 36 -1.91 1.62 -21.86
C GLY A 36 -2.92 2.75 -21.65
N ASP A 37 -4.20 2.41 -21.52
CA ASP A 37 -5.28 3.36 -21.26
C ASP A 37 -5.13 4.04 -19.89
N TYR A 38 -4.70 3.30 -18.88
CA TYR A 38 -4.49 3.83 -17.53
C TYR A 38 -3.31 4.81 -17.47
N PHE A 39 -2.27 4.57 -18.27
CA PHE A 39 -1.15 5.50 -18.44
C PHE A 39 -1.50 6.70 -19.32
N ALA A 40 -2.34 6.51 -20.34
CA ALA A 40 -2.73 7.56 -21.30
C ALA A 40 -3.81 8.52 -20.78
N THR A 41 -4.60 8.11 -19.78
CA THR A 41 -5.70 8.95 -19.25
C THR A 41 -5.16 10.17 -18.49
N ASN A 42 -5.14 11.31 -19.17
CA ASN A 42 -4.88 12.65 -18.63
C ASN A 42 -6.07 13.14 -17.79
N ALA A 43 -6.19 12.69 -16.54
CA ALA A 43 -7.13 13.29 -15.60
C ALA A 43 -6.39 14.29 -14.70
N THR A 44 -6.73 15.57 -14.79
CA THR A 44 -6.19 16.72 -14.03
C THR A 44 -6.62 16.75 -12.56
N LEU A 45 -7.04 15.61 -12.00
CA LEU A 45 -7.63 15.50 -10.68
C LEU A 45 -6.59 14.98 -9.66
N PRO A 46 -6.86 15.13 -8.34
CA PRO A 46 -5.97 14.70 -7.25
C PRO A 46 -5.50 13.24 -7.43
N PRO A 47 -4.50 12.76 -6.66
CA PRO A 47 -4.01 11.39 -6.78
C PRO A 47 -5.10 10.36 -6.44
N ASP A 48 -5.92 10.02 -7.44
CA ASP A 48 -6.99 9.05 -7.34
C ASP A 48 -6.37 7.66 -7.20
N SER A 49 -6.58 7.04 -6.04
CA SER A 49 -6.42 5.59 -5.89
C SER A 49 -7.47 4.89 -6.73
N ARG A 50 -7.05 4.22 -7.80
CA ARG A 50 -7.96 3.34 -8.55
C ARG A 50 -7.76 1.90 -8.09
N PRO A 51 -8.79 1.23 -7.56
CA PRO A 51 -8.69 -0.18 -7.20
C PRO A 51 -8.52 -1.04 -8.46
N VAL A 52 -7.47 -1.84 -8.50
CA VAL A 52 -7.14 -2.70 -9.65
C VAL A 52 -6.84 -4.12 -9.20
N LEU A 53 -7.20 -5.08 -10.04
CA LEU A 53 -6.80 -6.48 -9.94
C LEU A 53 -6.11 -6.85 -11.24
N LEU A 54 -4.84 -7.21 -11.13
CA LEU A 54 -3.99 -7.57 -12.27
C LEU A 54 -3.43 -8.97 -12.06
N SER A 55 -3.44 -9.78 -13.11
CA SER A 55 -2.76 -11.08 -13.13
C SER A 55 -1.50 -10.98 -13.98
N GLY A 56 -0.45 -11.67 -13.55
CA GLY A 56 0.79 -11.67 -14.31
C GLY A 56 1.97 -12.24 -13.56
N LYS A 57 3.12 -12.21 -14.23
CA LYS A 57 4.37 -12.72 -13.68
C LYS A 57 5.02 -11.66 -12.80
N LEU A 58 5.33 -12.00 -11.56
CA LEU A 58 6.09 -11.13 -10.68
C LEU A 58 7.57 -11.15 -11.08
N LEU A 59 8.12 -10.00 -11.43
CA LEU A 59 9.52 -9.77 -11.74
C LEU A 59 10.17 -8.97 -10.60
N GLY A 60 11.49 -9.11 -10.46
CA GLY A 60 12.24 -8.38 -9.45
C GLY A 60 13.47 -9.14 -8.98
N ARG A 61 14.07 -8.65 -7.90
CA ARG A 61 15.17 -9.35 -7.21
C ARG A 61 14.58 -10.30 -6.17
N SER A 62 15.14 -11.50 -6.07
CA SER A 62 14.76 -12.48 -5.05
C SER A 62 15.69 -12.44 -3.83
N GLY A 63 15.22 -13.00 -2.71
CA GLY A 63 15.99 -13.15 -1.48
C GLY A 63 16.35 -11.83 -0.78
N LEU A 64 17.54 -11.78 -0.18
CA LEU A 64 18.02 -10.65 0.64
C LEU A 64 18.17 -9.34 -0.15
N ARG A 65 18.43 -9.42 -1.46
CA ARG A 65 18.59 -8.24 -2.33
C ARG A 65 17.29 -7.45 -2.53
N ASN A 66 16.15 -8.02 -2.13
CA ASN A 66 14.84 -7.38 -2.13
C ASN A 66 14.10 -7.64 -0.82
N TRP A 67 14.84 -7.71 0.29
CA TRP A 67 14.30 -8.05 1.61
C TRP A 67 13.14 -7.14 2.02
N LEU A 68 13.18 -5.88 1.58
CA LEU A 68 12.16 -4.86 1.86
C LEU A 68 11.04 -4.76 0.81
N GLY A 69 11.07 -5.59 -0.25
CA GLY A 69 10.05 -5.56 -1.32
C GLY A 69 10.06 -4.28 -2.17
N GLN A 70 11.21 -3.65 -2.35
CA GLN A 70 11.36 -2.36 -3.06
C GLN A 70 11.49 -2.50 -4.59
N ASP A 71 11.92 -3.67 -5.05
CA ASP A 71 12.18 -3.98 -6.45
C ASP A 71 11.22 -5.09 -6.91
N LEU A 72 9.97 -4.70 -7.11
CA LEU A 72 8.87 -5.56 -7.56
C LEU A 72 8.23 -4.93 -8.79
N ILE A 73 8.13 -5.70 -9.87
CA ILE A 73 7.52 -5.29 -11.13
C ILE A 73 6.55 -6.40 -11.53
N LEU A 74 5.31 -6.06 -11.86
CA LEU A 74 4.36 -7.02 -12.41
C LEU A 74 4.43 -6.96 -13.93
N GLN A 75 4.63 -8.12 -14.56
CA GLN A 75 4.47 -8.30 -16.00
C GLN A 75 3.10 -8.86 -16.29
N THR A 76 2.22 -8.00 -16.79
CA THR A 76 0.87 -8.33 -17.24
C THR A 76 0.85 -8.56 -18.74
N SER A 77 -0.32 -8.92 -19.28
CA SER A 77 -0.57 -9.06 -20.72
C SER A 77 -0.40 -7.73 -21.48
N THR A 78 -0.71 -6.60 -20.85
CA THR A 78 -0.74 -5.27 -21.46
C THR A 78 0.51 -4.44 -21.20
N GLY A 79 1.36 -4.85 -20.25
CA GLY A 79 2.63 -4.19 -20.00
C GLY A 79 3.27 -4.48 -18.64
N LEU A 80 4.25 -3.65 -18.30
CA LEU A 80 4.98 -3.71 -17.03
C LEU A 80 4.52 -2.58 -16.11
N VAL A 81 4.30 -2.90 -14.83
CA VAL A 81 3.97 -1.89 -13.80
C VAL A 81 4.76 -2.14 -12.52
N ARG A 82 5.25 -1.07 -11.89
CA ARG A 82 5.97 -1.18 -10.62
C ARG A 82 4.99 -1.45 -9.49
N LEU A 83 5.37 -2.33 -8.57
CA LEU A 83 4.62 -2.60 -7.37
C LEU A 83 5.32 -2.02 -6.14
N ASN A 84 4.53 -1.50 -5.21
CA ASN A 84 4.98 -1.03 -3.92
C ASN A 84 4.36 -1.92 -2.84
N TYR A 85 5.21 -2.57 -2.05
CA TYR A 85 4.81 -3.47 -0.97
C TYR A 85 5.26 -2.93 0.39
N CYS A 86 4.37 -2.93 1.35
CA CYS A 86 4.66 -2.65 2.75
C CYS A 86 3.98 -3.69 3.62
N SER A 87 4.72 -4.25 4.56
CA SER A 87 4.20 -5.28 5.45
C SER A 87 3.13 -4.72 6.40
N TYR A 88 2.39 -5.64 7.05
CA TYR A 88 1.37 -5.35 8.07
C TYR A 88 1.78 -4.28 9.12
N LEU A 89 3.00 -4.37 9.65
CA LEU A 89 3.55 -3.41 10.63
C LEU A 89 4.32 -2.25 9.97
N GLY A 90 3.95 -1.89 8.74
CA GLY A 90 4.67 -0.89 7.95
C GLY A 90 6.14 -1.29 7.69
N PRO A 91 7.05 -0.32 7.64
CA PRO A 91 8.48 -0.58 7.41
C PRO A 91 9.11 -1.49 8.47
N LEU A 92 8.63 -1.44 9.71
CA LEU A 92 9.15 -2.25 10.82
C LEU A 92 8.83 -3.74 10.62
N GLY A 93 7.68 -4.05 10.03
CA GLY A 93 7.30 -5.42 9.70
C GLY A 93 8.22 -6.07 8.67
N ASN A 94 8.72 -5.29 7.71
CA ASN A 94 9.66 -5.78 6.69
C ASN A 94 11.04 -6.15 7.27
N ILE A 95 11.40 -5.63 8.44
CA ILE A 95 12.66 -5.94 9.13
C ILE A 95 12.58 -7.32 9.79
N LEU A 96 11.43 -7.69 10.34
CA LEU A 96 11.24 -8.97 11.04
C LEU A 96 11.23 -10.17 10.06
N PRO A 97 11.80 -11.33 10.45
CA PRO A 97 11.69 -12.55 9.65
C PRO A 97 10.22 -12.93 9.48
N GLN A 98 9.78 -13.08 8.23
CA GLN A 98 8.42 -13.49 7.91
C GLN A 98 8.47 -14.86 7.21
N PRO A 99 7.56 -15.79 7.55
CA PRO A 99 7.56 -17.13 6.99
C PRO A 99 7.26 -17.13 5.48
N THR A 100 6.55 -16.11 4.99
CA THR A 100 6.21 -15.95 3.58
C THR A 100 6.49 -14.50 3.19
N ARG A 101 7.36 -14.30 2.20
CA ARG A 101 7.78 -12.98 1.73
C ARG A 101 7.46 -12.82 0.26
N VAL A 102 7.11 -11.60 -0.13
CA VAL A 102 6.83 -11.26 -1.53
C VAL A 102 8.06 -11.50 -2.42
N SER A 103 9.28 -11.32 -1.89
CA SER A 103 10.52 -11.60 -2.62
C SER A 103 10.72 -13.08 -2.97
N ASN A 104 10.04 -14.00 -2.28
CA ASN A 104 10.04 -15.44 -2.62
C ASN A 104 9.07 -15.77 -3.75
N LEU A 105 8.15 -14.86 -4.07
CA LEU A 105 7.16 -15.03 -5.15
C LEU A 105 7.69 -14.53 -6.51
N VAL A 106 8.90 -13.99 -6.54
CA VAL A 106 9.54 -13.51 -7.77
C VAL A 106 9.70 -14.68 -8.74
N ASN A 107 9.38 -14.42 -10.02
CA ASN A 107 9.25 -15.33 -11.14
C ASN A 107 8.01 -16.23 -11.16
N GLN A 108 7.06 -16.06 -10.24
CA GLN A 108 5.80 -16.80 -10.23
C GLN A 108 4.65 -16.00 -10.86
N ASN A 109 3.63 -16.71 -11.35
CA ASN A 109 2.38 -16.08 -11.77
C ASN A 109 1.55 -15.75 -10.52
N VAL A 110 1.17 -14.48 -10.38
CA VAL A 110 0.46 -13.97 -9.21
C VAL A 110 -0.70 -13.08 -9.64
N ILE A 111 -1.72 -13.04 -8.79
CA ILE A 111 -2.82 -12.08 -8.88
C ILE A 111 -2.56 -11.03 -7.81
N VAL A 112 -2.46 -9.77 -8.24
CA VAL A 112 -2.21 -8.62 -7.37
C VAL A 112 -3.45 -7.76 -7.33
N THR A 113 -3.93 -7.49 -6.12
CA THR A 113 -5.02 -6.56 -5.86
C THR A 113 -4.48 -5.39 -5.06
N GLY A 114 -4.82 -4.17 -5.46
CA GLY A 114 -4.33 -2.98 -4.79
C GLY A 114 -4.86 -1.68 -5.38
N TRP A 115 -4.20 -0.58 -5.06
CA TRP A 115 -4.52 0.74 -5.57
C TRP A 115 -3.48 1.21 -6.57
N PHE A 116 -3.90 1.38 -7.82
CA PHE A 116 -3.10 2.03 -8.84
C PHE A 116 -2.96 3.52 -8.53
N ARG A 117 -1.72 3.98 -8.43
CA ARG A 117 -1.32 5.36 -8.19
C ARG A 117 -0.67 5.93 -9.44
N ARG A 118 -1.12 7.12 -9.82
CA ARG A 118 -0.55 7.87 -10.93
C ARG A 118 0.57 8.78 -10.43
N GLY A 119 1.65 8.85 -11.21
CA GLY A 119 2.84 9.67 -10.96
C GLY A 119 3.77 9.60 -12.15
N VAL A 120 4.93 10.27 -12.08
CA VAL A 120 5.96 10.24 -13.15
C VAL A 120 6.36 8.80 -13.51
N ASN A 121 6.47 7.95 -12.49
CA ASN A 121 6.53 6.50 -12.64
C ASN A 121 5.27 5.95 -11.97
N PRO A 122 4.28 5.42 -12.69
CA PRO A 122 3.08 4.86 -12.08
C PRO A 122 3.43 3.59 -11.28
N TRP A 123 2.74 3.40 -10.16
CA TRP A 123 2.94 2.23 -9.30
C TRP A 123 1.61 1.75 -8.74
N ILE A 124 1.60 0.51 -8.23
CA ILE A 124 0.46 -0.06 -7.52
C ILE A 124 0.86 -0.29 -6.07
N ASP A 125 0.12 0.32 -5.14
CA ASP A 125 0.21 -0.03 -3.73
C ASP A 125 -0.54 -1.34 -3.53
N ILE A 126 0.20 -2.40 -3.20
CA ILE A 126 -0.33 -3.74 -3.06
C ILE A 126 -1.18 -3.81 -1.78
N GLU A 127 -2.43 -4.28 -1.86
CA GLU A 127 -3.16 -4.71 -0.67
C GLU A 127 -3.03 -6.22 -0.47
N THR A 128 -3.11 -6.98 -1.57
CA THR A 128 -3.08 -8.44 -1.53
C THR A 128 -2.34 -9.00 -2.74
N ILE A 129 -1.50 -10.01 -2.52
CA ILE A 129 -0.89 -10.84 -3.56
C ILE A 129 -1.32 -12.28 -3.32
N SER A 130 -1.91 -12.91 -4.32
CA SER A 130 -2.20 -14.34 -4.31
C SER A 130 -1.47 -15.08 -5.41
N ILE A 131 -1.01 -16.29 -5.09
CA ILE A 131 -0.63 -17.30 -6.09
C ILE A 131 -1.89 -18.14 -6.29
N GLU A 132 -2.27 -18.41 -7.54
CA GLU A 132 -3.38 -19.30 -7.98
C GLU A 132 -3.89 -20.22 -6.85
N ASP A 133 -4.93 -19.74 -6.15
CA ASP A 133 -5.70 -20.37 -5.07
C ASP A 133 -5.05 -20.71 -3.71
N ASP A 134 -3.74 -20.52 -3.49
CA ASP A 134 -3.08 -21.08 -2.30
C ASP A 134 -2.63 -20.04 -1.25
N LYS A 135 -1.86 -19.02 -1.63
CA LYS A 135 -1.18 -18.15 -0.65
C LYS A 135 -1.51 -16.69 -0.86
N VAL A 136 -2.21 -16.12 0.12
CA VAL A 136 -2.62 -14.71 0.15
C VAL A 136 -1.72 -13.92 1.11
N ILE A 137 -0.81 -13.11 0.56
CA ILE A 137 -0.01 -12.16 1.34
C ILE A 137 -0.77 -10.83 1.36
N ARG A 138 -1.05 -10.30 2.56
CA ARG A 138 -1.77 -9.03 2.74
C ARG A 138 -0.87 -7.92 3.29
N SER A 139 -1.07 -6.73 2.76
CA SER A 139 -0.35 -5.50 3.07
C SER A 139 -1.36 -4.53 3.67
N TYR A 140 -1.65 -4.65 4.98
CA TYR A 140 -2.66 -3.82 5.63
C TYR A 140 -2.16 -2.38 5.90
N TYR A 141 -1.90 -1.62 4.85
CA TYR A 141 -1.41 -0.24 4.92
C TYR A 141 -2.23 0.68 5.85
N PRO A 142 -3.58 0.67 5.83
CA PRO A 142 -4.37 1.59 6.65
C PRO A 142 -4.23 1.34 8.16
N ILE A 143 -3.96 0.09 8.56
CA ILE A 143 -3.88 -0.26 9.99
C ILE A 143 -2.67 0.42 10.63
N TRP A 144 -1.51 0.38 9.98
CA TRP A 144 -0.30 1.02 10.52
C TRP A 144 -0.46 2.53 10.68
N ILE A 145 -1.04 3.20 9.69
CA ILE A 145 -1.30 4.64 9.73
C ILE A 145 -2.31 4.99 10.83
N THR A 146 -3.32 4.14 11.04
CA THR A 146 -4.29 4.28 12.14
C THR A 146 -3.64 4.16 13.51
N ILE A 147 -2.72 3.19 13.68
CA ILE A 147 -1.93 3.03 14.92
C ILE A 147 -1.09 4.29 15.17
N LEU A 148 -0.40 4.80 14.15
CA LEU A 148 0.41 6.01 14.25
C LEU A 148 -0.44 7.23 14.67
N ALA A 149 -1.61 7.40 14.04
CA ALA A 149 -2.53 8.49 14.38
C ALA A 149 -3.06 8.38 15.82
N THR A 150 -3.34 7.16 16.27
CA THR A 150 -3.80 6.88 17.64
C THR A 150 -2.72 7.19 18.67
N VAL A 151 -1.47 6.77 18.42
CA VAL A 151 -0.33 7.08 19.29
C VAL A 151 -0.13 8.59 19.37
N ALA A 152 -0.18 9.31 18.25
CA ALA A 152 -0.06 10.76 18.23
C ALA A 152 -1.17 11.45 19.05
N ALA A 153 -2.42 10.98 18.95
CA ALA A 153 -3.54 11.51 19.73
C ALA A 153 -3.33 11.29 21.24
N LEU A 154 -2.92 10.09 21.64
CA LEU A 154 -2.67 9.75 23.05
C LEU A 154 -1.50 10.56 23.62
N SER A 155 -0.40 10.71 22.87
CA SER A 155 0.73 11.54 23.29
C SER A 155 0.33 13.02 23.42
N GLY A 156 -0.46 13.54 22.49
CA GLY A 156 -1.01 14.90 22.60
C GLY A 156 -1.88 15.09 23.84
N ALA A 157 -2.80 14.15 24.11
CA ALA A 157 -3.66 14.18 25.29
C ALA A 157 -2.87 14.09 26.60
N TYR A 158 -1.86 13.22 26.66
CA TYR A 158 -0.98 13.07 27.81
C TYR A 158 -0.23 14.37 28.14
N LEU A 159 0.35 15.03 27.13
CA LEU A 159 1.04 16.31 27.33
C LEU A 159 0.11 17.41 27.85
N ILE A 160 -1.16 17.44 27.41
CA ILE A 160 -2.15 18.39 27.93
C ILE A 160 -2.46 18.11 29.40
N SER A 161 -2.62 16.83 29.77
CA SER A 161 -2.90 16.44 31.15
C SER A 161 -1.78 16.78 32.13
N GLN A 162 -0.51 16.77 31.68
CA GLN A 162 0.62 17.18 32.50
C GLN A 162 0.76 18.70 32.67
N VAL A 163 0.33 19.48 31.68
CA VAL A 163 0.33 20.95 31.78
C VAL A 163 -0.82 21.47 32.64
N GLY A 164 -1.92 20.71 32.71
CA GLY A 164 -3.09 21.03 33.54
C GLY A 164 -3.03 20.52 34.98
N ALA A 165 -2.01 19.76 35.37
CA ALA A 165 -1.76 19.24 36.72
C ALA A 165 -0.66 20.05 37.42
#